data_AF-B2JNV7-F1
#
_entry.id   AF-B2JNV7-F1
#
_cell.length_a   1.000
_cell.length_b   1.000
_cell.length_c   1.000
_cell.angle_alpha   90.00
_cell.angle_beta   90.00
_cell.angle_gamma   90.00
#
_symmetry.space_group_name_H-M   'P 1'
#
loop_
_entity.id
_entity.type
_entity.pdbx_description
1 polymer ?
#
loop_
_entity_poly.entity_id
_entity_poly.type
_entity_poly.pdbx_seq_one_letter_code
_entity_poly.pdbx_strand_id
1 'polypeptide(L)'
;MRATSIQANGIVPALTSIRFLAALTVVLSHYRELELLNTPASFFTFVDGGRSAVSLFFVLSGFILTYTYRDELATQSPHNFYVARVARIYPNILFALAIASITTAYLVITHNDALLLKWFALKSAVNLSLVVSFVCQVLLITAWFPFAAINQPWNGPASSVSCEAFFYALFPLILARFVKLRAPTLAVTLVGIWIAQGLMIVFFMVVFPVSRSHFLAGALPLCRIAEFMLGIGAALAFQALRAHGKSMHRRGIALVSCSVVVLIVLALWQPVTPVFYPQSPFFATLILGLALLERPVLGVLNQRWLVRFGEASYALFLIHVPLAYLAWLAGFRAGNGWIPLVFTLLFSVVVFTYFEEPMRRRIRSRFRAKPLVPAAVAADAVDPSVAVRSSMKPG
;
A
#
# COMPACT_ATOMS: atom_id res chain seq x y z
N MET A 1 19.65 -23.11 7.72
CA MET A 1 19.23 -21.93 8.51
C MET A 1 20.11 -20.68 8.37
N ARG A 2 21.34 -20.71 7.81
CA ARG A 2 22.20 -19.51 7.62
C ARG A 2 21.95 -18.68 6.34
N ALA A 3 21.38 -19.27 5.28
CA ALA A 3 21.11 -18.55 4.02
C ALA A 3 19.84 -17.66 4.08
N THR A 4 18.95 -17.90 5.04
CA THR A 4 17.73 -17.11 5.24
C THR A 4 17.97 -15.79 5.97
N SER A 5 18.98 -15.70 6.84
CA SER A 5 19.24 -14.49 7.65
C SER A 5 20.00 -13.40 6.89
N ILE A 6 20.93 -13.75 6.00
CA ILE A 6 21.69 -12.76 5.22
C ILE A 6 20.82 -12.11 4.12
N GLN A 7 19.84 -12.83 3.58
CA GLN A 7 19.00 -12.35 2.46
C GLN A 7 17.75 -11.58 2.92
N ALA A 8 17.22 -11.85 4.12
CA ALA A 8 16.25 -10.96 4.77
C ALA A 8 16.82 -9.54 4.96
N ASN A 9 18.14 -9.43 5.14
CA ASN A 9 18.84 -8.15 5.33
C ASN A 9 19.08 -7.35 4.04
N GLY A 10 18.80 -7.88 2.84
CA GLY A 10 19.02 -7.17 1.57
C GLY A 10 17.74 -6.76 0.85
N ILE A 11 16.79 -7.69 0.73
CA ILE A 11 15.52 -7.47 0.02
C ILE A 11 14.61 -6.51 0.82
N VAL A 12 14.47 -6.74 2.12
CA VAL A 12 13.55 -5.98 2.97
C VAL A 12 13.99 -4.52 3.10
N PRO A 13 15.28 -4.19 3.27
CA PRO A 13 15.71 -2.79 3.32
C PRO A 13 15.51 -2.04 2.00
N ALA A 14 15.92 -2.61 0.86
CA ALA A 14 15.75 -1.94 -0.43
C ALA A 14 14.28 -1.71 -0.78
N LEU A 15 13.42 -2.72 -0.60
CA LEU A 15 11.98 -2.60 -0.81
C LEU A 15 11.32 -1.64 0.19
N THR A 16 11.85 -1.52 1.40
CA THR A 16 11.37 -0.55 2.40
C THR A 16 11.77 0.87 2.02
N SER A 17 13.00 1.10 1.57
CA SER A 17 13.48 2.42 1.16
C SER A 17 12.75 2.96 -0.06
N ILE A 18 12.43 2.12 -1.06
CA ILE A 18 11.61 2.59 -2.20
C ILE A 18 10.19 2.98 -1.79
N ARG A 19 9.64 2.41 -0.70
CA ARG A 19 8.35 2.86 -0.14
C ARG A 19 8.45 4.28 0.38
N PHE A 20 9.57 4.61 1.02
CA PHE A 20 9.78 5.99 1.46
C PHE A 20 9.84 6.94 0.26
N LEU A 21 10.63 6.62 -0.77
CA LEU A 21 10.72 7.45 -1.97
C LEU A 21 9.34 7.63 -2.63
N ALA A 22 8.55 6.57 -2.70
CA ALA A 22 7.17 6.63 -3.21
C ALA A 22 6.28 7.52 -2.33
N ALA A 23 6.30 7.36 -1.00
CA ALA A 23 5.54 8.20 -0.09
C ALA A 23 5.95 9.67 -0.21
N LEU A 24 7.26 9.95 -0.24
CA LEU A 24 7.78 11.31 -0.39
C LEU A 24 7.30 11.94 -1.68
N THR A 25 7.32 11.22 -2.80
CA THR A 25 6.76 11.71 -4.08
C THR A 25 5.29 12.08 -3.95
N VAL A 26 4.47 11.27 -3.27
CA VAL A 26 3.05 11.60 -3.02
C VAL A 26 2.92 12.84 -2.15
N VAL A 27 3.72 12.97 -1.09
CA VAL A 27 3.70 14.14 -0.20
C VAL A 27 4.06 15.40 -0.98
N LEU A 28 5.14 15.37 -1.78
CA LEU A 28 5.57 16.51 -2.59
C LEU A 28 4.49 16.94 -3.59
N SER A 29 3.81 15.98 -4.24
CA SER A 29 2.70 16.29 -5.14
C SER A 29 1.56 17.02 -4.45
N HIS A 30 1.09 16.53 -3.29
CA HIS A 30 -0.02 17.17 -2.56
C HIS A 30 0.40 18.51 -1.93
N TYR A 31 1.63 18.62 -1.43
CA TYR A 31 2.14 19.89 -0.92
C TYR A 31 2.22 20.96 -2.01
N ARG A 32 2.55 20.56 -3.25
CA ARG A 32 2.47 21.46 -4.42
C ARG A 32 1.02 21.85 -4.72
N GLU A 33 0.10 20.89 -4.79
CA GLU A 33 -1.33 21.16 -5.04
C GLU A 33 -1.95 22.10 -3.99
N LEU A 34 -1.50 22.00 -2.75
CA LEU A 34 -1.93 22.85 -1.63
C LEU A 34 -1.14 24.16 -1.52
N GLU A 35 -0.35 24.53 -2.53
CA GLU A 35 0.40 25.80 -2.60
C GLU A 35 1.43 25.96 -1.45
N LEU A 36 1.86 24.84 -0.85
CA LEU A 36 2.91 24.81 0.18
C LEU A 36 4.30 24.64 -0.42
N LEU A 37 4.42 24.17 -1.66
CA LEU A 37 5.70 24.06 -2.36
C LEU A 37 5.61 24.55 -3.80
N ASN A 38 6.61 25.32 -4.22
CA ASN A 38 6.78 25.75 -5.61
C ASN A 38 7.65 24.75 -6.40
N THR A 39 7.21 23.50 -6.54
CA THR A 39 7.91 22.55 -7.42
C THR A 39 7.52 22.80 -8.89
N PRO A 40 8.46 22.66 -9.85
CA PRO A 40 8.19 22.85 -11.27
C PRO A 40 7.02 22.00 -11.77
N ALA A 41 6.25 22.52 -12.75
CA ALA A 41 5.17 21.75 -13.36
C ALA A 41 5.66 20.45 -14.00
N SER A 42 6.87 20.46 -14.57
CA SER A 42 7.53 19.28 -15.12
C SER A 42 7.69 18.15 -14.10
N PHE A 43 8.01 18.46 -12.84
CA PHE A 43 8.09 17.46 -11.77
C PHE A 43 6.74 16.78 -11.55
N PHE A 44 5.68 17.58 -11.42
CA PHE A 44 4.34 17.06 -11.15
C PHE A 44 3.79 16.21 -12.30
N THR A 45 4.03 16.64 -13.54
CA THR A 45 3.70 15.86 -14.74
C THR A 45 4.50 14.57 -14.77
N PHE A 46 5.81 14.61 -14.51
CA PHE A 46 6.70 13.45 -14.49
C PHE A 46 6.25 12.36 -13.50
N VAL A 47 5.71 12.76 -12.34
CA VAL A 47 5.21 11.81 -11.31
C VAL A 47 3.73 11.49 -11.43
N ASP A 48 3.05 11.92 -12.50
CA ASP A 48 1.61 11.78 -12.74
C ASP A 48 0.76 12.24 -11.54
N GLY A 49 1.11 13.38 -10.95
CA GLY A 49 0.46 13.89 -9.73
C GLY A 49 0.58 12.94 -8.51
N GLY A 50 1.58 12.07 -8.50
CA GLY A 50 1.79 11.07 -7.45
C GLY A 50 1.09 9.72 -7.71
N ARG A 51 0.26 9.59 -8.75
CA ARG A 51 -0.46 8.33 -9.05
C ARG A 51 0.47 7.16 -9.38
N SER A 52 1.59 7.44 -10.05
CA SER A 52 2.64 6.45 -10.32
C SER A 52 3.24 5.86 -9.04
N ALA A 53 3.42 6.69 -8.01
CA ALA A 53 3.91 6.24 -6.72
C ALA A 53 2.87 5.37 -5.98
N VAL A 54 1.58 5.69 -6.10
CA VAL A 54 0.50 4.83 -5.60
C VAL A 54 0.48 3.49 -6.33
N SER A 55 0.74 3.46 -7.63
CA SER A 55 0.83 2.19 -8.38
C SER A 55 2.00 1.34 -7.90
N LEU A 56 3.15 1.95 -7.62
CA LEU A 56 4.27 1.25 -6.99
C LEU A 56 3.86 0.64 -5.62
N PHE A 57 3.10 1.37 -4.80
CA PHE A 57 2.59 0.84 -3.53
C PHE A 57 1.66 -0.36 -3.73
N PHE A 58 0.74 -0.32 -4.68
CA PHE A 58 -0.19 -1.43 -4.92
C PHE A 58 0.52 -2.69 -5.41
N VAL A 59 1.45 -2.55 -6.36
CA VAL A 59 2.31 -3.66 -6.79
C VAL A 59 3.14 -4.21 -5.63
N LEU A 60 3.73 -3.33 -4.82
CA LEU A 60 4.54 -3.75 -3.68
C LEU A 60 3.71 -4.46 -2.60
N SER A 61 2.49 -3.99 -2.34
CA SER A 61 1.56 -4.64 -1.42
C SER A 61 1.23 -6.05 -1.87
N GLY A 62 0.95 -6.27 -3.16
CA GLY A 62 0.75 -7.62 -3.71
C GLY A 62 1.97 -8.51 -3.51
N PHE A 63 3.16 -7.98 -3.84
CA PHE A 63 4.43 -8.70 -3.70
C PHE A 63 4.72 -9.10 -2.25
N ILE A 64 4.72 -8.14 -1.33
CA ILE A 64 5.07 -8.37 0.09
C ILE A 64 4.06 -9.30 0.75
N LEU A 65 2.77 -9.15 0.44
CA LEU A 65 1.75 -10.02 1.01
C LEU A 65 1.90 -11.46 0.56
N THR A 66 2.11 -11.69 -0.74
CA THR A 66 2.37 -13.04 -1.26
C THR A 66 3.66 -13.62 -0.70
N TYR A 67 4.71 -12.82 -0.58
CA TYR A 67 5.97 -13.27 0.01
C TYR A 67 5.82 -13.66 1.49
N THR A 68 4.97 -12.96 2.25
CA THR A 68 4.85 -13.15 3.70
C THR A 68 3.80 -14.20 4.08
N TYR A 69 2.66 -14.24 3.38
CA TYR A 69 1.47 -14.98 3.82
C TYR A 69 1.13 -16.20 2.96
N ARG A 70 1.83 -16.46 1.85
CA ARG A 70 1.51 -17.59 0.96
C ARG A 70 1.45 -18.93 1.71
N ASP A 71 2.49 -19.24 2.48
CA ASP A 71 2.59 -20.53 3.17
C ASP A 71 1.62 -20.63 4.36
N GLU A 72 1.38 -19.51 5.05
CA GLU A 72 0.38 -19.42 6.13
C GLU A 72 -1.03 -19.66 5.57
N LEU A 73 -1.40 -18.99 4.48
CA LEU A 73 -2.73 -19.13 3.86
C LEU A 73 -2.94 -20.47 3.15
N ALA A 74 -1.88 -21.21 2.84
CA ALA A 74 -1.97 -22.56 2.30
C ALA A 74 -2.39 -23.58 3.35
N THR A 75 -2.13 -23.31 4.64
CA THR A 75 -2.29 -24.28 5.74
C THR A 75 -3.25 -23.83 6.82
N GLN A 76 -3.58 -22.54 6.90
CA GLN A 76 -4.38 -21.94 7.97
C GLN A 76 -5.51 -21.07 7.42
N SER A 77 -6.50 -20.81 8.29
CA SER A 77 -7.57 -19.86 8.01
C SER A 77 -7.02 -18.44 7.76
N PRO A 78 -7.60 -17.66 6.83
CA PRO A 78 -7.19 -16.28 6.56
C PRO A 78 -7.47 -15.30 7.71
N HIS A 79 -8.05 -15.74 8.82
CA HIS A 79 -8.36 -14.91 9.98
C HIS A 79 -7.15 -14.10 10.48
N ASN A 80 -6.01 -14.74 10.70
CA ASN A 80 -4.80 -14.06 11.19
C ASN A 80 -4.25 -13.04 10.17
N PHE A 81 -4.41 -13.32 8.88
CA PHE A 81 -4.12 -12.37 7.81
C PHE A 81 -5.01 -11.12 7.93
N TYR A 82 -6.34 -11.29 8.02
CA TYR A 82 -7.27 -10.17 8.12
C TYR A 82 -7.05 -9.34 9.39
N VAL A 83 -6.84 -9.98 10.54
CA VAL A 83 -6.49 -9.28 11.79
C VAL A 83 -5.21 -8.46 11.61
N ALA A 84 -4.19 -9.00 10.95
CA ALA A 84 -2.96 -8.27 10.69
C ALA A 84 -3.14 -7.09 9.71
N ARG A 85 -4.08 -7.17 8.77
CA ARG A 85 -4.43 -6.08 7.85
C ARG A 85 -5.21 -4.98 8.55
N VAL A 86 -6.25 -5.34 9.31
CA VAL A 86 -7.04 -4.41 10.14
C VAL A 86 -6.12 -3.66 11.11
N ALA A 87 -5.22 -4.37 11.79
CA ALA A 87 -4.24 -3.80 12.72
C ALA A 87 -3.24 -2.83 12.07
N ARG A 88 -3.06 -2.90 10.75
CA ARG A 88 -2.18 -1.99 9.98
C ARG A 88 -2.94 -0.75 9.51
N ILE A 89 -4.20 -0.90 9.07
CA ILE A 89 -4.98 0.20 8.49
C ILE A 89 -5.62 1.05 9.58
N TYR A 90 -6.42 0.44 10.47
CA TYR A 90 -7.38 1.15 11.31
C TYR A 90 -6.75 2.15 12.30
N PRO A 91 -5.66 1.82 13.02
CA PRO A 91 -5.04 2.80 13.91
C PRO A 91 -4.67 4.10 13.19
N ASN A 92 -4.02 3.98 12.04
CA ASN A 92 -3.52 5.14 11.30
C ASN A 92 -4.63 5.95 10.64
N ILE A 93 -5.64 5.31 10.05
CA ILE A 93 -6.74 6.06 9.42
C ILE A 93 -7.54 6.83 10.47
N LEU A 94 -7.80 6.23 11.64
CA LEU A 94 -8.50 6.91 12.73
C LEU A 94 -7.66 8.08 13.28
N PHE A 95 -6.35 7.90 13.41
CA PHE A 95 -5.45 8.98 13.82
C PHE A 95 -5.41 10.12 12.81
N ALA A 96 -5.32 9.81 11.51
CA ALA A 96 -5.35 10.81 10.45
C ALA A 96 -6.71 11.54 10.40
N LEU A 97 -7.83 10.84 10.59
CA LEU A 97 -9.16 11.43 10.69
C LEU A 97 -9.28 12.35 11.93
N ALA A 98 -8.65 11.99 13.04
CA ALA A 98 -8.61 12.84 14.23
C ALA A 98 -7.78 14.12 14.02
N ILE A 99 -6.71 14.08 13.22
CA ILE A 99 -6.00 15.30 12.81
C ILE A 99 -6.86 16.12 11.84
N ALA A 100 -7.48 15.45 10.87
CA ALA A 100 -8.32 16.09 9.86
C ALA A 100 -9.55 16.79 10.46
N SER A 101 -10.11 16.25 11.55
CA SER A 101 -11.26 16.83 12.23
C SER A 101 -11.00 18.25 12.74
N ILE A 102 -9.75 18.59 13.08
CA ILE A 102 -9.34 19.94 13.50
C ILE A 102 -9.57 20.93 12.34
N THR A 103 -9.06 20.60 11.15
CA THR A 103 -9.26 21.41 9.94
C THR A 103 -10.75 21.51 9.59
N THR A 104 -11.45 20.37 9.57
CA THR A 104 -12.88 20.33 9.24
C THR A 104 -13.70 21.16 10.22
N ALA A 105 -13.45 21.05 11.52
CA ALA A 105 -14.13 21.84 12.55
C ALA A 105 -13.87 23.33 12.37
N TYR A 106 -12.62 23.73 12.10
CA TYR A 106 -12.30 25.12 11.80
C TYR A 106 -13.11 25.67 10.61
N LEU A 107 -13.16 24.93 9.49
CA LEU A 107 -13.91 25.34 8.30
C LEU A 107 -15.41 25.45 8.55
N VAL A 108 -15.98 24.53 9.32
CA VAL A 108 -17.41 24.52 9.66
C VAL A 108 -17.77 25.66 10.61
N ILE A 109 -16.97 25.88 11.66
CA ILE A 109 -17.23 26.92 12.68
C ILE A 109 -17.05 28.33 12.09
N THR A 110 -16.07 28.51 11.21
CA THR A 110 -15.80 29.82 10.59
C THR A 110 -16.66 30.11 9.36
N HIS A 111 -17.50 29.16 8.93
CA HIS A 111 -18.33 29.27 7.71
C HIS A 111 -17.51 29.70 6.48
N ASN A 112 -16.31 29.13 6.31
CA ASN A 112 -15.41 29.51 5.22
C ASN A 112 -15.77 28.78 3.92
N ASP A 113 -16.83 29.23 3.25
CA ASP A 113 -17.38 28.61 2.04
C ASP A 113 -16.35 28.54 0.90
N ALA A 114 -15.44 29.51 0.82
CA ALA A 114 -14.38 29.51 -0.19
C ALA A 114 -13.40 28.33 0.00
N LEU A 115 -12.96 28.07 1.23
CA LEU A 115 -12.08 26.94 1.53
C LEU A 115 -12.81 25.59 1.50
N LEU A 116 -14.08 25.55 1.94
CA LEU A 116 -14.92 24.36 1.80
C LEU A 116 -15.09 23.96 0.33
N LEU A 117 -15.28 24.94 -0.57
CA LEU A 117 -15.37 24.66 -1.99
C LEU A 117 -14.01 24.25 -2.56
N LYS A 118 -12.93 24.98 -2.22
CA LYS A 118 -11.58 24.72 -2.74
C LYS A 118 -11.05 23.35 -2.33
N TRP A 119 -11.17 22.99 -1.06
CA TRP A 119 -10.54 21.78 -0.50
C TRP A 119 -11.47 20.58 -0.50
N PHE A 120 -12.76 20.77 -0.21
CA PHE A 120 -13.70 19.67 -0.04
C PHE A 120 -14.73 19.56 -1.17
N ALA A 121 -14.71 20.48 -2.14
CA ALA A 121 -15.74 20.59 -3.19
C ALA A 121 -17.16 20.70 -2.61
N LEU A 122 -17.30 21.35 -1.44
CA LEU A 122 -18.56 21.57 -0.75
C LEU A 122 -18.95 23.05 -0.85
N LYS A 123 -20.20 23.32 -1.21
CA LYS A 123 -20.71 24.70 -1.33
C LYS A 123 -21.11 25.34 0.01
N SER A 124 -21.26 24.55 1.07
CA SER A 124 -21.67 25.03 2.40
C SER A 124 -21.21 24.06 3.50
N ALA A 125 -21.04 24.56 4.72
CA ALA A 125 -20.57 23.84 5.90
C ALA A 125 -21.50 22.70 6.36
N VAL A 126 -22.82 22.86 6.17
CA VAL A 126 -23.82 21.90 6.66
C VAL A 126 -24.31 21.03 5.51
N ASN A 127 -23.48 20.07 5.12
CA ASN A 127 -23.85 19.10 4.09
C ASN A 127 -23.85 17.69 4.68
N LEU A 128 -24.95 16.97 4.47
CA LEU A 128 -25.03 15.51 4.67
C LEU A 128 -23.81 14.78 4.06
N SER A 129 -23.27 15.32 2.97
CA SER A 129 -22.05 14.84 2.31
C SER A 129 -20.82 14.77 3.22
N LEU A 130 -20.65 15.70 4.18
CA LEU A 130 -19.50 15.67 5.09
C LEU A 130 -19.57 14.49 6.06
N VAL A 131 -20.78 14.20 6.58
CA VAL A 131 -21.06 13.05 7.42
C VAL A 131 -20.94 11.75 6.63
N VAL A 132 -21.52 11.70 5.42
CA VAL A 132 -21.39 10.55 4.51
C VAL A 132 -19.92 10.29 4.18
N SER A 133 -19.13 11.33 3.88
CA SER A 133 -17.69 11.23 3.64
C SER A 133 -16.95 10.64 4.83
N PHE A 134 -17.27 11.08 6.05
CA PHE A 134 -16.67 10.55 7.27
C PHE A 134 -16.97 9.05 7.44
N VAL A 135 -18.24 8.66 7.29
CA VAL A 135 -18.67 7.26 7.36
C VAL A 135 -17.96 6.43 6.28
N CYS A 136 -17.89 6.92 5.04
CA CYS A 136 -17.19 6.23 3.96
C CYS A 136 -15.69 6.06 4.24
N GLN A 137 -15.03 6.99 4.93
CA GLN A 137 -13.61 6.86 5.30
C GLN A 137 -13.40 5.89 6.44
N VAL A 138 -14.26 5.90 7.45
CA VAL A 138 -14.22 4.90 8.54
C VAL A 138 -14.46 3.49 8.00
N LEU A 139 -15.38 3.34 7.05
CA LEU A 139 -15.68 2.06 6.39
C LEU A 139 -14.70 1.70 5.27
N LEU A 140 -13.75 2.58 4.92
CA LEU A 140 -12.77 2.38 3.84
C LEU A 140 -13.42 2.11 2.47
N ILE A 141 -14.52 2.82 2.16
CA ILE A 141 -15.28 2.68 0.91
C ILE A 141 -15.33 3.97 0.06
N THR A 142 -14.57 5.01 0.41
CA THR A 142 -14.56 6.29 -0.34
C THR A 142 -14.28 6.11 -1.83
N ALA A 143 -13.34 5.25 -2.20
CA ALA A 143 -12.93 5.05 -3.60
C ALA A 143 -14.03 4.55 -4.54
N TRP A 144 -15.13 4.02 -4.01
CA TRP A 144 -16.26 3.50 -4.80
C TRP A 144 -17.19 4.60 -5.32
N PHE A 145 -17.11 5.80 -4.74
CA PHE A 145 -18.02 6.90 -5.03
C PHE A 145 -17.28 7.96 -5.84
N PRO A 146 -17.63 8.25 -7.11
CA PRO A 146 -16.91 9.22 -7.93
C PRO A 146 -17.37 10.67 -7.69
N PHE A 147 -17.49 11.06 -6.42
CA PHE A 147 -17.96 12.38 -6.01
C PHE A 147 -16.91 13.07 -5.13
N ALA A 148 -16.37 14.19 -5.59
CA ALA A 148 -15.37 14.96 -4.85
C ALA A 148 -15.84 15.33 -3.44
N ALA A 149 -17.12 15.68 -3.29
CA ALA A 149 -17.77 15.97 -2.00
C ALA A 149 -17.81 14.78 -1.01
N ILE A 150 -17.55 13.55 -1.46
CA ILE A 150 -17.41 12.36 -0.60
C ILE A 150 -15.94 12.00 -0.39
N ASN A 151 -15.09 12.23 -1.39
CA ASN A 151 -13.71 11.73 -1.37
C ASN A 151 -12.70 12.71 -0.81
N GLN A 152 -12.89 14.00 -1.05
CA GLN A 152 -11.94 15.04 -0.64
C GLN A 152 -12.03 15.46 0.83
N PRO A 153 -13.22 15.53 1.47
CA PRO A 153 -13.31 15.93 2.87
C PRO A 153 -12.45 15.04 3.77
N TRP A 154 -12.02 15.59 4.91
CA TRP A 154 -11.17 14.92 5.91
C TRP A 154 -9.77 14.52 5.38
N ASN A 155 -9.69 13.49 4.55
CA ASN A 155 -8.43 12.94 4.03
C ASN A 155 -8.59 12.41 2.59
N GLY A 156 -8.49 13.29 1.60
CA GLY A 156 -8.53 12.97 0.16
C GLY A 156 -7.77 11.70 -0.28
N PRO A 157 -6.49 11.56 0.13
CA PRO A 157 -5.68 10.38 -0.17
C PRO A 157 -6.22 9.05 0.39
N ALA A 158 -7.18 9.05 1.32
CA ALA A 158 -7.75 7.83 1.90
C ALA A 158 -8.48 6.96 0.86
N SER A 159 -8.83 7.49 -0.31
CA SER A 159 -9.30 6.70 -1.47
C SER A 159 -8.31 5.59 -1.85
N SER A 160 -6.99 5.82 -1.77
CA SER A 160 -5.99 4.77 -2.02
C SER A 160 -6.02 3.67 -0.96
N VAL A 161 -6.36 4.00 0.29
CA VAL A 161 -6.53 3.03 1.38
C VAL A 161 -7.82 2.23 1.22
N SER A 162 -8.87 2.84 0.65
CA SER A 162 -10.09 2.12 0.26
C SER A 162 -9.80 1.04 -0.80
N CYS A 163 -8.99 1.37 -1.81
CA CYS A 163 -8.48 0.36 -2.76
C CYS A 163 -7.71 -0.76 -2.05
N GLU A 164 -6.78 -0.40 -1.16
CA GLU A 164 -5.97 -1.37 -0.42
C GLU A 164 -6.82 -2.30 0.45
N ALA A 165 -7.83 -1.78 1.14
CA ALA A 165 -8.78 -2.57 1.92
C ALA A 165 -9.53 -3.59 1.05
N PHE A 166 -9.99 -3.17 -0.13
CA PHE A 166 -10.61 -4.07 -1.10
C PHE A 166 -9.64 -5.15 -1.61
N PHE A 167 -8.39 -4.79 -1.91
CA PHE A 167 -7.38 -5.76 -2.34
C PHE A 167 -7.10 -6.78 -1.25
N TYR A 168 -7.03 -6.34 0.01
CA TYR A 168 -6.83 -7.21 1.15
C TYR A 168 -8.00 -8.17 1.34
N ALA A 169 -9.25 -7.71 1.15
CA ALA A 169 -10.42 -8.57 1.20
C ALA A 169 -10.38 -9.69 0.14
N LEU A 170 -9.92 -9.39 -1.08
CA LEU A 170 -9.85 -10.38 -2.17
C LEU A 170 -8.56 -11.21 -2.19
N PHE A 171 -7.52 -10.78 -1.48
CA PHE A 171 -6.18 -11.33 -1.58
C PHE A 171 -6.11 -12.86 -1.38
N PRO A 172 -6.70 -13.45 -0.32
CA PRO A 172 -6.62 -14.91 -0.13
C PRO A 172 -7.24 -15.70 -1.28
N LEU A 173 -8.36 -15.21 -1.84
CA LEU A 173 -9.04 -15.84 -2.98
C LEU A 173 -8.18 -15.75 -4.25
N ILE A 174 -7.66 -14.57 -4.56
CA ILE A 174 -6.82 -14.34 -5.74
C ILE A 174 -5.56 -15.21 -5.64
N LEU A 175 -4.89 -15.19 -4.48
CA LEU A 175 -3.69 -15.98 -4.26
C LEU A 175 -3.95 -17.48 -4.41
N ALA A 176 -5.05 -17.99 -3.83
CA ALA A 176 -5.42 -19.40 -3.94
C ALA A 176 -5.68 -19.86 -5.38
N ARG A 177 -6.11 -18.95 -6.26
CA ARG A 177 -6.25 -19.22 -7.71
C ARG A 177 -4.91 -19.14 -8.42
N PHE A 178 -4.13 -18.09 -8.17
CA PHE A 178 -2.88 -17.82 -8.89
C PHE A 178 -1.80 -18.87 -8.58
N VAL A 179 -1.75 -19.39 -7.36
CA VAL A 179 -0.79 -20.45 -6.98
C VAL A 179 -0.98 -21.74 -7.77
N LYS A 180 -2.19 -22.00 -8.27
CA LYS A 180 -2.53 -23.21 -9.05
C LYS A 180 -2.16 -23.08 -10.53
N LEU A 181 -1.91 -21.86 -11.01
CA LEU A 181 -1.60 -21.61 -12.40
C LEU A 181 -0.13 -21.93 -12.68
N ARG A 182 0.13 -22.54 -13.84
CA ARG A 182 1.50 -22.66 -14.36
C ARG A 182 2.02 -21.28 -14.76
N ALA A 183 3.33 -21.10 -14.74
CA ALA A 183 3.98 -19.83 -15.08
C ALA A 183 3.49 -19.17 -16.40
N PRO A 184 3.39 -19.87 -17.56
CA PRO A 184 2.89 -19.25 -18.79
C PRO A 184 1.42 -18.85 -18.68
N THR A 185 0.58 -19.68 -18.06
CA THR A 185 -0.85 -19.36 -17.85
C THR A 185 -1.00 -18.15 -16.95
N LEU A 186 -0.25 -18.07 -15.86
CA LEU A 186 -0.23 -16.92 -14.96
C LEU A 186 0.18 -15.64 -15.70
N ALA A 187 1.23 -15.70 -16.52
CA ALA A 187 1.68 -14.55 -17.31
C ALA A 187 0.59 -14.06 -18.28
N VAL A 188 -0.04 -14.96 -19.03
CA VAL A 188 -1.16 -14.63 -19.93
C VAL A 188 -2.35 -14.06 -19.16
N THR A 189 -2.71 -14.63 -18.01
CA THR A 189 -3.77 -14.11 -17.14
C THR A 189 -3.47 -12.69 -16.66
N LEU A 190 -2.23 -12.41 -16.23
CA LEU A 190 -1.84 -11.07 -15.77
C LEU A 190 -1.86 -10.05 -16.92
N VAL A 191 -1.39 -10.42 -18.11
CA VAL A 191 -1.48 -9.57 -19.30
C VAL A 191 -2.94 -9.30 -19.66
N GLY A 192 -3.80 -10.32 -19.65
CA GLY A 192 -5.24 -10.17 -19.90
C GLY A 192 -5.92 -9.24 -18.89
N ILE A 193 -5.59 -9.36 -17.60
CA ILE A 193 -6.11 -8.46 -16.54
C ILE A 193 -5.63 -7.03 -16.75
N TRP A 194 -4.35 -6.82 -17.11
CA TRP A 194 -3.81 -5.50 -17.41
C TRP A 194 -4.45 -4.89 -18.67
N ILE A 195 -4.72 -5.67 -19.71
CA ILE A 195 -5.47 -5.19 -20.88
C ILE A 195 -6.91 -4.82 -20.49
N ALA A 196 -7.59 -5.67 -19.71
CA ALA A 196 -8.95 -5.40 -19.23
C ALA A 196 -9.03 -4.11 -18.39
N GLN A 197 -8.03 -3.86 -17.54
CA GLN A 197 -7.88 -2.60 -16.80
C GLN A 197 -7.79 -1.41 -17.77
N GLY A 198 -6.97 -1.51 -18.81
CA GLY A 198 -6.82 -0.46 -19.83
C GLY A 198 -8.12 -0.17 -20.56
N LEU A 199 -8.84 -1.21 -20.99
CA LEU A 199 -10.15 -1.07 -21.63
C LEU A 199 -11.17 -0.40 -20.71
N MET A 200 -11.15 -0.73 -19.42
CA MET A 200 -12.05 -0.10 -18.44
C MET A 200 -11.69 1.37 -18.16
N ILE A 201 -10.39 1.71 -18.12
CA ILE A 201 -9.95 3.11 -18.03
C ILE A 201 -10.42 3.90 -19.26
N VAL A 202 -10.23 3.36 -20.46
CA VAL A 202 -10.70 3.98 -21.71
C VAL A 202 -12.22 4.16 -21.67
N PHE A 203 -12.96 3.13 -21.27
CA PHE A 203 -14.42 3.21 -21.10
C PHE A 203 -14.83 4.37 -20.18
N PHE A 204 -14.20 4.51 -19.00
CA PHE A 204 -14.52 5.61 -18.09
C PHE A 204 -14.14 6.98 -18.64
N MET A 205 -13.02 7.09 -19.35
CA MET A 205 -12.59 8.35 -19.98
C MET A 205 -13.52 8.80 -21.11
N VAL A 206 -14.13 7.86 -21.84
CA VAL A 206 -15.04 8.16 -22.96
C VAL A 206 -16.47 8.41 -22.48
N VAL A 207 -16.97 7.61 -21.52
CA VAL A 207 -18.39 7.61 -21.14
C VAL A 207 -18.72 8.65 -20.06
N PHE A 208 -17.79 8.93 -19.15
CA PHE A 208 -18.04 9.83 -18.02
C PHE A 208 -17.42 11.21 -18.23
N PRO A 209 -18.04 12.28 -17.68
CA PRO A 209 -17.45 13.61 -17.76
C PRO A 209 -16.09 13.67 -17.04
N VAL A 210 -15.24 14.58 -17.50
CA VAL A 210 -13.87 14.82 -16.96
C VAL A 210 -13.84 14.95 -15.43
N SER A 211 -14.89 15.55 -14.85
CA SER A 211 -15.05 15.73 -13.39
C SER A 211 -15.15 14.43 -12.59
N ARG A 212 -15.44 13.29 -13.26
CA ARG A 212 -15.56 11.96 -12.64
C ARG A 212 -14.61 10.93 -13.23
N SER A 213 -14.36 10.99 -14.54
CA SER A 213 -13.59 9.96 -15.26
C SER A 213 -12.16 9.82 -14.74
N HIS A 214 -11.48 10.93 -14.43
CA HIS A 214 -10.12 10.90 -13.86
C HIS A 214 -10.08 10.26 -12.47
N PHE A 215 -11.09 10.53 -11.63
CA PHE A 215 -11.19 9.91 -10.31
C PHE A 215 -11.49 8.41 -10.45
N LEU A 216 -12.43 8.03 -11.31
CA LEU A 216 -12.76 6.62 -11.57
C LEU A 216 -11.51 5.86 -12.06
N ALA A 217 -10.82 6.38 -13.07
CA ALA A 217 -9.62 5.76 -13.60
C ALA A 217 -8.49 5.65 -12.55
N GLY A 218 -8.28 6.71 -11.75
CA GLY A 218 -7.16 6.79 -10.80
C GLY A 218 -7.41 6.16 -9.44
N ALA A 219 -8.67 6.07 -9.00
CA ALA A 219 -9.02 5.73 -7.62
C ALA A 219 -10.08 4.64 -7.49
N LEU A 220 -10.85 4.26 -8.53
CA LEU A 220 -11.79 3.15 -8.39
C LEU A 220 -11.03 1.84 -8.13
N PRO A 221 -11.40 1.02 -7.12
CA PRO A 221 -10.63 -0.18 -6.78
C PRO A 221 -10.52 -1.18 -7.95
N LEU A 222 -11.56 -1.29 -8.77
CA LEU A 222 -11.54 -2.12 -9.98
C LEU A 222 -10.50 -1.64 -11.01
N CYS A 223 -10.29 -0.32 -11.14
CA CYS A 223 -9.30 0.25 -12.05
C CYS A 223 -7.86 0.09 -11.55
N ARG A 224 -7.66 -0.40 -10.33
CA ARG A 224 -6.37 -0.43 -9.64
C ARG A 224 -5.93 -1.83 -9.21
N ILE A 225 -6.87 -2.79 -9.16
CA ILE A 225 -6.59 -4.17 -8.70
C ILE A 225 -5.55 -4.92 -9.55
N ALA A 226 -5.46 -4.61 -10.84
CA ALA A 226 -4.47 -5.22 -11.73
C ALA A 226 -3.03 -4.99 -11.24
N GLU A 227 -2.73 -3.81 -10.70
CA GLU A 227 -1.41 -3.46 -10.15
C GLU A 227 -1.06 -4.38 -8.97
N PHE A 228 -2.02 -4.59 -8.07
CA PHE A 228 -1.88 -5.51 -6.95
C PHE A 228 -1.66 -6.95 -7.42
N MET A 229 -2.40 -7.40 -8.42
CA MET A 229 -2.27 -8.74 -9.02
C MET A 229 -0.93 -8.94 -9.73
N LEU A 230 -0.40 -7.92 -10.43
CA LEU A 230 0.95 -7.93 -11.00
C LEU A 230 2.02 -8.12 -9.90
N GLY A 231 1.81 -7.50 -8.73
CA GLY A 231 2.63 -7.72 -7.53
C GLY A 231 2.62 -9.17 -7.04
N ILE A 232 1.44 -9.79 -6.96
CA ILE A 232 1.28 -11.22 -6.62
C ILE A 232 2.06 -12.08 -7.63
N GLY A 233 1.90 -11.80 -8.93
CA GLY A 233 2.61 -12.48 -10.00
C GLY A 233 4.13 -12.37 -9.87
N ALA A 234 4.64 -11.17 -9.59
CA ALA A 234 6.06 -10.93 -9.36
C ALA A 234 6.59 -11.73 -8.17
N ALA A 235 5.84 -11.85 -7.07
CA ALA A 235 6.25 -12.65 -5.92
C ALA A 235 6.26 -14.16 -6.21
N LEU A 236 5.28 -14.66 -6.96
CA LEU A 236 5.25 -16.07 -7.40
C LEU A 236 6.42 -16.37 -8.36
N ALA A 237 6.70 -15.47 -9.30
CA ALA A 237 7.86 -15.57 -10.18
C ALA A 237 9.17 -15.55 -9.40
N PHE A 238 9.31 -14.65 -8.41
CA PHE A 238 10.47 -14.60 -7.51
C PHE A 238 10.70 -15.94 -6.80
N GLN A 239 9.66 -16.54 -6.23
CA GLN A 239 9.75 -17.82 -5.54
C GLN A 239 10.13 -18.97 -6.50
N ALA A 240 9.52 -19.02 -7.69
CA ALA A 240 9.84 -20.01 -8.71
C ALA A 240 11.30 -19.88 -9.20
N LEU A 241 11.78 -18.67 -9.44
CA LEU A 241 13.16 -18.41 -9.87
C LEU A 241 14.17 -18.82 -8.79
N ARG A 242 13.86 -18.55 -7.51
CA ARG A 242 14.75 -18.89 -6.40
C ARG A 242 14.83 -20.40 -6.16
N ALA A 243 13.77 -21.15 -6.45
CA ALA A 243 13.77 -22.62 -6.33
C ALA A 243 14.84 -23.31 -7.18
N HIS A 244 15.33 -22.65 -8.25
CA HIS A 244 16.35 -23.20 -9.14
C HIS A 244 17.78 -23.12 -8.59
N GLY A 245 18.01 -22.50 -7.42
CA GLY A 245 19.28 -22.51 -6.69
C GLY A 245 20.45 -21.74 -7.33
N LYS A 246 20.30 -21.21 -8.55
CA LYS A 246 21.31 -20.39 -9.23
C LYS A 246 21.27 -18.94 -8.75
N SER A 247 22.43 -18.28 -8.72
CA SER A 247 22.50 -16.85 -8.44
C SER A 247 21.71 -16.07 -9.50
N MET A 248 20.80 -15.20 -9.05
CA MET A 248 19.94 -14.39 -9.92
C MET A 248 20.36 -12.92 -9.97
N HIS A 249 21.49 -12.57 -9.36
CA HIS A 249 21.92 -11.19 -9.20
C HIS A 249 22.04 -10.40 -10.52
N ARG A 250 22.67 -10.98 -11.55
CA ARG A 250 22.81 -10.33 -12.88
C ARG A 250 21.45 -10.09 -13.54
N ARG A 251 20.52 -11.03 -13.40
CA ARG A 251 19.15 -10.87 -13.90
C ARG A 251 18.42 -9.79 -13.12
N GLY A 252 18.61 -9.72 -11.80
CA GLY A 252 18.11 -8.64 -10.97
C GLY A 252 18.58 -7.26 -11.45
N ILE A 253 19.88 -7.09 -11.71
CA ILE A 253 20.44 -5.84 -12.25
C ILE A 253 19.82 -5.49 -13.61
N ALA A 254 19.73 -6.46 -14.53
CA ALA A 254 19.15 -6.23 -15.85
C ALA A 254 17.68 -5.81 -15.77
N LEU A 255 16.89 -6.47 -14.92
CA LEU A 255 15.48 -6.11 -14.68
C LEU A 255 15.37 -4.71 -14.09
N VAL A 256 16.11 -4.39 -13.02
CA VAL A 256 16.09 -3.05 -12.40
C VAL A 256 16.45 -1.98 -13.42
N SER A 257 17.55 -2.17 -14.15
CA SER A 257 18.04 -1.18 -15.12
C SER A 257 17.04 -0.95 -16.25
N CYS A 258 16.51 -2.03 -16.83
CA CYS A 258 15.49 -1.95 -17.89
C CYS A 258 14.21 -1.28 -17.38
N SER A 259 13.70 -1.69 -16.21
CA SER A 259 12.50 -1.11 -15.63
C SER A 259 12.67 0.38 -15.33
N VAL A 260 13.81 0.80 -14.75
CA VAL A 260 14.07 2.23 -14.47
C VAL A 260 14.10 3.05 -15.76
N VAL A 261 14.79 2.58 -16.80
CA VAL A 261 14.83 3.28 -18.09
C VAL A 261 13.43 3.40 -18.69
N VAL A 262 12.66 2.32 -18.74
CA VAL A 262 11.30 2.37 -19.30
C VAL A 262 10.37 3.25 -18.46
N LEU A 263 10.45 3.20 -17.13
CA LEU A 263 9.67 4.07 -16.25
C LEU A 263 9.97 5.55 -16.49
N ILE A 264 11.25 5.92 -16.65
CA ILE A 264 11.67 7.29 -16.99
C ILE A 264 11.15 7.69 -18.37
N VAL A 265 11.31 6.83 -19.39
CA VAL A 265 10.81 7.12 -20.74
C VAL A 265 9.30 7.32 -20.74
N LEU A 266 8.53 6.46 -20.08
CA LEU A 266 7.08 6.60 -19.95
C LEU A 266 6.69 7.87 -19.19
N ALA A 267 7.44 8.23 -18.14
CA ALA A 267 7.20 9.44 -17.36
C ALA A 267 7.46 10.73 -18.16
N LEU A 268 8.44 10.72 -19.07
CA LEU A 268 8.79 11.86 -19.93
C LEU A 268 7.94 11.95 -21.20
N TRP A 269 7.67 10.83 -21.86
CA TRP A 269 6.99 10.79 -23.16
C TRP A 269 5.46 10.72 -23.05
N GLN A 270 4.93 10.14 -21.97
CA GLN A 270 3.51 10.09 -21.64
C GLN A 270 2.57 9.69 -22.80
N PRO A 271 2.82 8.57 -23.50
CA PRO A 271 2.05 8.19 -24.68
C PRO A 271 0.59 7.83 -24.38
N VAL A 272 0.28 7.49 -23.14
CA VAL A 272 -1.05 7.07 -22.68
C VAL A 272 -1.36 7.78 -21.37
N THR A 273 -2.56 8.35 -21.27
CA THR A 273 -3.09 8.95 -20.03
C THR A 273 -4.17 8.05 -19.43
N PRO A 274 -4.09 7.70 -18.13
CA PRO A 274 -3.07 8.11 -17.17
C PRO A 274 -1.77 7.29 -17.29
N VAL A 275 -0.62 7.94 -17.03
CA VAL A 275 0.72 7.38 -17.25
C VAL A 275 1.02 6.18 -16.33
N PHE A 276 0.39 6.12 -15.16
CA PHE A 276 0.56 4.99 -14.25
C PHE A 276 0.15 3.64 -14.87
N TYR A 277 -0.80 3.64 -15.82
CA TYR A 277 -1.34 2.42 -16.43
C TYR A 277 -0.24 1.61 -17.15
N PRO A 278 0.48 2.18 -18.15
CA PRO A 278 1.59 1.48 -18.80
C PRO A 278 2.80 1.28 -17.88
N GLN A 279 2.95 2.05 -16.80
CA GLN A 279 4.05 1.87 -15.84
C GLN A 279 3.86 0.65 -14.92
N SER A 280 2.61 0.23 -14.66
CA SER A 280 2.31 -0.81 -13.67
C SER A 280 3.05 -2.16 -13.87
N PRO A 281 3.23 -2.70 -15.08
CA PRO A 281 4.02 -3.92 -15.27
C PRO A 281 5.51 -3.70 -15.01
N PHE A 282 6.02 -2.50 -15.29
CA PHE A 282 7.42 -2.15 -15.08
C PHE A 282 7.76 -1.91 -13.60
N PHE A 283 6.78 -1.48 -12.80
CA PHE A 283 6.92 -1.51 -11.34
C PHE A 283 7.00 -2.95 -10.81
N ALA A 284 6.23 -3.88 -11.37
CA ALA A 284 6.28 -5.30 -10.97
C ALA A 284 7.64 -5.93 -11.31
N THR A 285 8.18 -5.65 -12.50
CA THR A 285 9.53 -6.12 -12.88
C THR A 285 10.64 -5.41 -12.12
N LEU A 286 10.47 -4.13 -11.76
CA LEU A 286 11.39 -3.41 -10.88
C LEU A 286 11.46 -4.06 -9.50
N ILE A 287 10.31 -4.33 -8.88
CA ILE A 287 10.22 -4.98 -7.57
C ILE A 287 10.81 -6.40 -7.61
N LEU A 288 10.48 -7.17 -8.65
CA LEU A 288 11.08 -8.49 -8.88
C LEU A 288 12.60 -8.39 -9.02
N GLY A 289 13.10 -7.45 -9.82
CA GLY A 289 14.51 -7.22 -10.03
C GLY A 289 15.24 -6.89 -8.73
N LEU A 290 14.70 -5.96 -7.93
CA LEU A 290 15.22 -5.61 -6.60
C LEU A 290 15.21 -6.81 -5.65
N ALA A 291 14.16 -7.62 -5.66
CA ALA A 291 14.08 -8.83 -4.83
C ALA A 291 15.10 -9.91 -5.23
N LEU A 292 15.49 -9.98 -6.51
CA LEU A 292 16.51 -10.92 -6.99
C LEU A 292 17.96 -10.46 -6.72
N LEU A 293 18.17 -9.26 -6.19
CA LEU A 293 19.50 -8.78 -5.84
C LEU A 293 20.01 -9.48 -4.57
N GLU A 294 21.08 -10.26 -4.72
CA GLU A 294 21.77 -10.91 -3.59
C GLU A 294 22.70 -9.98 -2.80
N ARG A 295 23.10 -8.86 -3.41
CA ARG A 295 24.00 -7.87 -2.82
C ARG A 295 23.42 -6.48 -3.01
N PRO A 296 23.70 -5.54 -2.09
CA PRO A 296 23.40 -4.12 -2.27
C PRO A 296 24.11 -3.60 -3.53
N VAL A 297 23.38 -3.43 -4.63
CA VAL A 297 23.92 -2.69 -5.80
C VAL A 297 23.82 -1.20 -5.54
N LEU A 298 22.75 -0.78 -4.86
CA LEU A 298 22.47 0.58 -4.47
C LEU A 298 22.68 0.70 -2.96
N GLY A 299 23.92 0.80 -2.48
CA GLY A 299 24.23 0.95 -1.05
C GLY A 299 23.42 2.07 -0.36
N VAL A 300 22.99 3.07 -1.13
CA VAL A 300 22.04 4.12 -0.73
C VAL A 300 20.70 3.55 -0.24
N LEU A 301 20.09 2.59 -0.95
CA LEU A 301 18.77 2.05 -0.57
C LEU A 301 18.81 1.19 0.70
N ASN A 302 19.98 0.88 1.25
CA ASN A 302 20.13 0.16 2.51
C ASN A 302 20.52 1.07 3.68
N GLN A 303 20.52 2.38 3.48
CA GLN A 303 20.79 3.34 4.55
C GLN A 303 19.72 3.27 5.63
N ARG A 304 20.13 3.24 6.90
CA ARG A 304 19.24 3.02 8.05
C ARG A 304 18.11 4.05 8.14
N TRP A 305 18.40 5.32 7.81
CA TRP A 305 17.41 6.38 7.85
C TRP A 305 16.35 6.21 6.75
N LEU A 306 16.73 5.83 5.53
CA LEU A 306 15.79 5.55 4.43
C LEU A 306 14.87 4.39 4.78
N VAL A 307 15.43 3.33 5.36
CA VAL A 307 14.64 2.19 5.84
C VAL A 307 13.67 2.65 6.93
N ARG A 308 14.12 3.44 7.91
CA ARG A 308 13.25 3.90 9.00
C ARG A 308 12.07 4.74 8.52
N PHE A 309 12.31 5.67 7.58
CA PHE A 309 11.20 6.40 6.96
C PHE A 309 10.32 5.50 6.08
N GLY A 310 10.89 4.44 5.50
CA GLY A 310 10.14 3.45 4.73
C GLY A 310 9.19 2.62 5.59
N GLU A 311 9.59 2.30 6.82
CA GLU A 311 8.72 1.66 7.82
C GLU A 311 7.55 2.58 8.21
N ALA A 312 7.87 3.87 8.44
CA ALA A 312 6.92 4.93 8.76
C ALA A 312 6.10 5.43 7.55
N SER A 313 6.34 4.91 6.33
CA SER A 313 5.78 5.46 5.09
C SER A 313 4.26 5.46 5.06
N TYR A 314 3.63 4.54 5.79
CA TYR A 314 2.17 4.41 5.86
C TYR A 314 1.55 5.46 6.76
N ALA A 315 2.14 5.70 7.94
CA ALA A 315 1.78 6.82 8.80
C ALA A 315 1.97 8.14 8.04
N LEU A 316 3.12 8.32 7.37
CA LEU A 316 3.40 9.48 6.52
C LEU A 316 2.30 9.70 5.47
N PHE A 317 1.97 8.65 4.71
CA PHE A 317 0.94 8.70 3.67
C PHE A 317 -0.43 9.11 4.23
N LEU A 318 -0.80 8.71 5.43
CA LEU A 318 -2.12 9.04 5.97
C LEU A 318 -2.20 10.43 6.60
N ILE A 319 -1.12 10.92 7.22
CA ILE A 319 -1.16 12.20 7.95
C ILE A 319 -0.80 13.42 7.10
N HIS A 320 -0.16 13.23 5.94
CA HIS A 320 0.44 14.36 5.21
C HIS A 320 -0.56 15.42 4.72
N VAL A 321 -1.72 15.03 4.18
CA VAL A 321 -2.75 16.01 3.74
C VAL A 321 -3.43 16.68 4.94
N PRO A 322 -3.89 15.96 5.98
CA PRO A 322 -4.39 16.60 7.19
C PRO A 322 -3.42 17.62 7.81
N LEU A 323 -2.12 17.28 7.88
CA LEU A 323 -1.09 18.20 8.38
C LEU A 323 -0.80 19.35 7.40
N ALA A 324 -0.86 19.11 6.09
CA ALA A 324 -0.71 20.16 5.09
C ALA A 324 -1.83 21.21 5.21
N TYR A 325 -3.08 20.80 5.44
CA TYR A 325 -4.16 21.74 5.69
C TYR A 325 -3.92 22.57 6.95
N LEU A 326 -3.51 21.93 8.06
CA LEU A 326 -3.17 22.65 9.29
C LEU A 326 -2.00 23.63 9.09
N ALA A 327 -0.98 23.24 8.34
CA ALA A 327 0.13 24.12 7.99
C ALA A 327 -0.35 25.32 7.16
N TRP A 328 -1.23 25.09 6.18
CA TRP A 328 -1.80 26.17 5.40
C TRP A 328 -2.62 27.13 6.27
N LEU A 329 -3.45 26.61 7.18
CA LEU A 329 -4.22 27.42 8.14
C LEU A 329 -3.31 28.20 9.10
N ALA A 330 -2.15 27.64 9.48
CA ALA A 330 -1.13 28.31 10.28
C ALA A 330 -0.32 29.37 9.51
N GLY A 331 -0.63 29.61 8.23
CA GLY A 331 0.00 30.65 7.42
C GLY A 331 1.23 30.21 6.62
N PHE A 332 1.56 28.91 6.59
CA PHE A 332 2.63 28.41 5.72
C PHE A 332 2.21 28.45 4.24
N ARG A 333 3.12 28.85 3.37
CA ARG A 333 2.94 29.00 1.92
C ARG A 333 4.20 28.51 1.21
N ALA A 334 4.22 28.57 -0.12
CA ALA A 334 5.33 28.07 -0.93
C ALA A 334 6.75 28.52 -0.52
N GLY A 335 6.91 29.73 0.03
CA GLY A 335 8.22 30.23 0.48
C GLY A 335 8.77 29.55 1.75
N ASN A 336 7.91 28.98 2.59
CA ASN A 336 8.28 28.38 3.88
C ASN A 336 7.67 26.99 4.12
N GLY A 337 6.95 26.41 3.15
CA GLY A 337 6.30 25.11 3.30
C GLY A 337 7.24 23.90 3.35
N TRP A 338 8.55 24.10 3.18
CA TRP A 338 9.55 23.10 3.52
C TRP A 338 9.59 22.80 5.04
N ILE A 339 9.22 23.76 5.89
CA ILE A 339 9.13 23.58 7.35
C ILE A 339 8.06 22.53 7.71
N PRO A 340 6.77 22.69 7.32
CA PRO A 340 5.77 21.67 7.60
C PRO A 340 6.04 20.34 6.88
N LEU A 341 6.76 20.34 5.74
CA LEU A 341 7.20 19.11 5.09
C LEU A 341 8.16 18.32 5.99
N VAL A 342 9.23 18.97 6.49
CA VAL A 342 10.19 18.33 7.40
C VAL A 342 9.51 17.90 8.69
N PHE A 343 8.63 18.74 9.24
CA PHE A 343 7.81 18.38 10.40
C PHE A 343 6.99 17.11 10.13
N THR A 344 6.27 17.05 9.01
CA THR A 344 5.44 15.89 8.63
C THR A 344 6.28 14.62 8.48
N LEU A 345 7.47 14.72 7.89
CA LEU A 345 8.40 13.60 7.79
C LEU A 345 8.82 13.09 9.18
N LEU A 346 9.32 13.96 10.05
CA LEU A 346 9.77 13.59 11.38
C LEU A 346 8.61 13.08 12.25
N PHE A 347 7.47 13.76 12.20
CA PHE A 347 6.28 13.39 12.94
C PHE A 347 5.73 12.03 12.50
N SER A 348 5.85 11.67 11.22
CA SER A 348 5.47 10.33 10.76
C SER A 348 6.26 9.21 11.45
N VAL A 349 7.54 9.44 11.76
CA VAL A 349 8.39 8.48 12.49
C VAL A 349 7.96 8.38 13.95
N VAL A 350 7.58 9.51 14.56
CA VAL A 350 7.02 9.55 15.93
C VAL A 350 5.70 8.76 15.98
N VAL A 351 4.76 9.06 15.09
CA VAL A 351 3.47 8.35 14.99
C VAL A 351 3.70 6.86 14.75
N PHE A 352 4.60 6.49 13.84
CA PHE A 352 4.92 5.10 13.58
C PHE A 352 5.44 4.37 14.83
N THR A 353 6.40 4.98 15.53
CA THR A 353 7.11 4.36 16.66
C THR A 353 6.25 4.27 17.91
N TYR A 354 5.52 5.34 18.24
CA TYR A 354 4.82 5.46 19.53
C TYR A 354 3.33 5.14 19.45
N PHE A 355 2.72 5.18 18.27
CA PHE A 355 1.30 4.96 18.11
C PHE A 355 1.00 3.74 17.23
N GLU A 356 1.46 3.75 15.98
CA GLU A 356 1.13 2.69 15.02
C GLU A 356 1.63 1.31 15.47
N GLU A 357 2.94 1.19 15.71
CA GLU A 357 3.55 -0.10 16.01
C GLU A 357 3.02 -0.71 17.32
N PRO A 358 2.87 0.05 18.42
CA PRO A 358 2.24 -0.44 19.64
C PRO A 358 0.78 -0.88 19.43
N MET A 359 -0.04 -0.08 18.73
CA MET A 359 -1.44 -0.45 18.45
C MET A 359 -1.53 -1.71 17.59
N ARG A 360 -0.70 -1.79 16.56
CA ARG A 360 -0.64 -2.96 15.68
C ARG A 360 -0.27 -4.22 16.46
N ARG A 361 0.68 -4.14 17.39
CA ARG A 361 1.06 -5.26 18.26
C ARG A 361 -0.10 -5.66 19.19
N ARG A 362 -0.77 -4.69 19.83
CA ARG A 362 -1.90 -4.94 20.75
C ARG A 362 -3.10 -5.58 20.05
N ILE A 363 -3.49 -5.09 18.87
CA ILE A 363 -4.61 -5.66 18.10
C ILE A 363 -4.26 -7.10 17.70
N ARG A 364 -3.04 -7.33 17.18
CA ARG A 364 -2.60 -8.67 16.80
C ARG A 364 -2.53 -9.62 18.00
N SER A 365 -2.01 -9.20 19.15
CA SER A 365 -1.95 -10.09 20.32
C SER A 365 -3.34 -10.44 20.87
N ARG A 366 -4.30 -9.53 20.77
CA ARG A 366 -5.66 -9.72 21.29
C ARG A 366 -6.52 -10.60 20.39
N PHE A 367 -6.39 -10.48 19.07
CA PHE A 367 -7.28 -11.12 18.10
C PHE A 367 -6.62 -12.22 17.27
N ARG A 368 -5.34 -12.57 17.52
CA ARG A 368 -4.71 -13.69 16.81
C ARG A 368 -5.30 -15.02 17.28
N ALA A 369 -5.78 -15.82 16.33
CA ALA A 369 -6.20 -17.19 16.59
C ALA A 369 -4.97 -18.06 16.88
N LYS A 370 -5.06 -18.93 17.89
CA LYS A 370 -4.05 -19.96 18.14
C LYS A 370 -3.98 -20.90 16.92
N PRO A 371 -2.81 -21.40 16.54
CA PRO A 371 -2.69 -22.40 15.48
C PRO A 371 -3.61 -23.58 15.81
N LEU A 372 -4.38 -24.04 14.82
CA LEU A 372 -5.07 -25.33 14.92
C LEU A 372 -3.97 -26.39 15.02
N VAL A 373 -3.78 -26.95 16.21
CA VAL A 373 -2.93 -28.14 16.37
C VAL A 373 -3.59 -29.23 15.52
N PRO A 374 -2.86 -29.89 14.60
CA PRO A 374 -3.40 -31.01 13.86
C PRO A 374 -3.93 -32.05 14.86
N ALA A 375 -5.19 -32.46 14.72
CA ALA A 375 -5.86 -33.41 15.61
C ALA A 375 -5.10 -34.75 15.78
N ALA A 376 -4.11 -35.03 14.93
CA ALA A 376 -3.22 -36.18 15.02
C ALA A 376 -2.25 -36.15 16.23
N VAL A 377 -2.00 -35.01 16.87
CA VAL A 377 -1.10 -34.95 18.06
C VAL A 377 -1.88 -34.98 19.38
N ALA A 378 -3.21 -34.76 19.34
CA ALA A 378 -4.05 -34.83 20.53
C ALA A 378 -4.48 -36.26 20.89
N ALA A 379 -4.34 -37.23 19.97
CA ALA A 379 -4.69 -38.62 20.20
C ALA A 379 -3.55 -39.45 20.83
N ASP A 380 -2.29 -38.98 20.77
CA ASP A 380 -1.13 -39.67 21.38
C ASP A 380 -0.82 -39.19 22.81
N ALA A 381 -1.62 -38.27 23.35
CA ALA A 381 -1.62 -37.97 24.78
C ALA A 381 -2.56 -38.95 25.52
N VAL A 382 -2.40 -40.25 25.28
CA VAL A 382 -2.95 -41.28 26.17
C VAL A 382 -1.96 -41.42 27.32
N ASP A 383 -2.49 -41.16 28.52
CA ASP A 383 -1.90 -41.30 29.83
C ASP A 383 -0.93 -42.51 29.99
N PRO A 384 0.35 -42.31 30.38
CA PRO A 384 1.29 -43.41 30.63
C PRO A 384 0.98 -44.23 31.89
N SER A 385 -0.06 -43.89 32.67
CA SER A 385 -0.27 -44.47 34.01
C SER A 385 -1.01 -45.82 34.05
N VAL A 386 -1.40 -46.42 32.91
CA VAL A 386 -2.18 -47.69 32.90
C VAL A 386 -1.34 -48.92 32.50
N ALA A 387 -0.07 -48.77 32.10
CA ALA A 387 0.72 -49.89 31.56
C ALA A 387 1.60 -50.65 32.58
N VAL A 388 1.41 -50.50 33.89
CA VAL A 388 2.18 -51.23 34.91
C VAL A 388 1.27 -51.73 36.05
N ARG A 389 0.51 -52.80 35.81
CA ARG A 389 -0.08 -53.67 36.86
C ARG A 389 -0.80 -54.91 36.27
N SER A 390 -0.09 -55.84 35.63
CA SER A 390 -0.62 -57.22 35.48
C SER A 390 0.42 -58.31 35.17
N SER A 391 1.61 -58.26 35.75
CA SER A 391 2.52 -59.42 35.70
C SER A 391 3.35 -59.56 36.97
N MET A 392 2.71 -60.03 38.04
CA MET A 392 3.40 -60.71 39.14
C MET A 392 2.43 -61.66 39.86
N LYS A 393 2.45 -62.93 39.45
CA LYS A 393 2.33 -64.12 40.31
C LYS A 393 3.50 -65.02 39.92
N PRO A 394 4.36 -65.38 40.89
CA PRO A 394 4.35 -66.76 41.37
C PRO A 394 4.50 -66.86 42.90
N GLY A 395 3.93 -67.91 43.49
CA GLY A 395 3.95 -68.20 44.92
C GLY A 395 2.59 -68.66 45.40
#